data_AF-A0AAN9UX31-F1
#
_entry.id   AF-A0AAN9UX31-F1
#
_cell.length_a   1.000
_cell.length_b   1.000
_cell.length_c   1.000
_cell.angle_alpha   90.00
_cell.angle_beta   90.00
_cell.angle_gamma   90.00
#
_symmetry.space_group_name_H-M   'P 1'
#
loop_
_entity.id
_entity.type
_entity.pdbx_description
1 polymer ?
#
loop_
_entity_poly.entity_id
_entity_poly.type
_entity_poly.pdbx_seq_one_letter_code
_entity_poly.pdbx_strand_id
1 'polypeptide(L)'
;MTEELTTLPAPDSWDGVESKTVDVAVRKALAKFILPTKDSNDRRPIVPNFFLEIKSPGGDAVVAGRQVLNNGAYGARAIHYLQQYGSREPVYDNKAHVFSATYQNGLLSLFAHHVTPPCRYSPNGHPEIWMTEIDTYALRAHKTGFANGVAAFRNLRDKALQERIEIVQGANARHLELDAAWKEFLLRFTRDLSDDEDMEDSDDSALEDDSDEGYNDD
;
A
#
# COMPACT_ATOMS: atom_id res chain seq x y z
N MET A 1 -21.81 -13.55 0.31
CA MET A 1 -21.90 -12.45 -0.68
C MET A 1 -20.50 -12.33 -1.25
N THR A 2 -20.32 -12.68 -2.52
CA THR A 2 -18.99 -12.79 -3.13
C THR A 2 -18.26 -11.46 -3.02
N GLU A 3 -17.04 -11.48 -2.47
CA GLU A 3 -16.06 -10.41 -2.69
C GLU A 3 -15.78 -10.37 -4.20
N GLU A 4 -16.65 -9.68 -4.92
CA GLU A 4 -16.49 -9.47 -6.34
C GLU A 4 -15.32 -8.51 -6.49
N LEU A 5 -14.12 -9.10 -6.65
CA LEU A 5 -12.97 -8.40 -7.19
C LEU A 5 -13.47 -7.64 -8.42
N THR A 6 -13.53 -6.31 -8.31
CA THR A 6 -13.42 -5.45 -9.48
C THR A 6 -12.31 -6.05 -10.32
N THR A 7 -12.62 -6.46 -11.55
CA THR A 7 -11.67 -7.12 -12.45
C THR A 7 -10.35 -6.35 -12.42
N LEU A 8 -9.23 -7.06 -12.22
CA LEU A 8 -7.91 -6.43 -12.18
C LEU A 8 -7.74 -5.54 -13.42
N PRO A 9 -7.15 -4.34 -13.26
CA PRO A 9 -6.95 -3.44 -14.39
C PRO A 9 -6.06 -4.12 -15.44
N ALA A 10 -6.37 -3.87 -16.72
CA ALA A 10 -5.59 -4.38 -17.84
C ALA A 10 -5.12 -3.20 -18.72
N PRO A 11 -4.24 -2.33 -18.19
CA PRO A 11 -3.76 -1.16 -18.92
C PRO A 11 -2.88 -1.59 -20.11
N ASP A 12 -2.94 -0.83 -21.21
CA ASP A 12 -2.04 -1.03 -22.35
C ASP A 12 -0.57 -0.82 -21.95
N SER A 13 -0.31 0.11 -21.03
CA SER A 13 1.00 0.33 -20.42
C SER A 13 0.88 0.95 -19.02
N TRP A 14 1.83 0.65 -18.14
CA TRP A 14 1.91 1.23 -16.79
C TRP A 14 3.35 1.33 -16.29
N ASP A 15 3.59 2.28 -15.38
CA ASP A 15 4.84 2.40 -14.64
C ASP A 15 4.66 1.94 -13.19
N GLY A 16 5.66 1.25 -12.64
CA GLY A 16 5.69 0.78 -11.26
C GLY A 16 7.11 0.68 -10.72
N VAL A 17 7.31 -0.15 -9.69
CA VAL A 17 8.62 -0.50 -9.15
C VAL A 17 8.88 -2.00 -9.26
N GLU A 18 10.15 -2.39 -9.21
CA GLU A 18 10.51 -3.81 -9.05
C GLU A 18 10.00 -4.34 -7.70
N SER A 19 9.57 -5.61 -7.69
CA SER A 19 8.99 -6.22 -6.49
C SER A 19 9.90 -6.14 -5.28
N LYS A 20 11.22 -6.31 -5.49
CA LYS A 20 12.27 -6.27 -4.47
C LYS A 20 12.47 -4.91 -3.80
N THR A 21 11.98 -3.82 -4.40
CA THR A 21 12.05 -2.48 -3.82
C THR A 21 11.06 -2.30 -2.68
N VAL A 22 9.97 -3.07 -2.67
CA VAL A 22 9.00 -3.11 -1.57
C VAL A 22 9.43 -4.20 -0.60
N ASP A 23 9.42 -3.88 0.70
CA ASP A 23 9.74 -4.82 1.76
C ASP A 23 8.88 -6.10 1.65
N VAL A 24 9.45 -7.25 2.02
CA VAL A 24 8.81 -8.56 1.83
C VAL A 24 7.50 -8.68 2.61
N ALA A 25 7.44 -8.16 3.84
CA ALA A 25 6.23 -8.20 4.66
C ALA A 25 5.17 -7.22 4.13
N VAL A 26 5.59 -6.00 3.76
CA VAL A 26 4.70 -5.01 3.13
C VAL A 26 4.10 -5.58 1.85
N ARG A 27 4.93 -6.19 1.00
CA ARG A 27 4.51 -6.80 -0.27
C ARG A 27 3.53 -7.95 -0.05
N LYS A 28 3.76 -8.80 0.94
CA LYS A 28 2.84 -9.90 1.28
C LYS A 28 1.51 -9.39 1.82
N ALA A 29 1.54 -8.42 2.73
CA ALA A 29 0.35 -7.83 3.33
C ALA A 29 -0.55 -7.14 2.29
N LEU A 30 0.05 -6.46 1.32
CA LEU A 30 -0.67 -5.64 0.33
C LEU A 30 -0.78 -6.28 -1.06
N ALA A 31 -0.41 -7.57 -1.21
CA ALA A 31 -0.31 -8.24 -2.51
C ALA A 31 -1.58 -8.11 -3.38
N LYS A 32 -2.76 -8.15 -2.76
CA LYS A 32 -4.06 -8.01 -3.44
C LYS A 32 -4.30 -6.63 -4.06
N PHE A 33 -3.58 -5.60 -3.61
CA PHE A 33 -3.81 -4.21 -3.99
C PHE A 33 -2.68 -3.62 -4.84
N ILE A 34 -1.45 -4.08 -4.67
CA ILE A 34 -0.28 -3.48 -5.35
C ILE A 34 0.13 -4.23 -6.64
N LEU A 35 -0.55 -5.34 -6.97
CA LEU A 35 -0.26 -6.15 -8.16
C LEU A 35 -1.31 -5.93 -9.25
N PRO A 36 -1.03 -5.21 -10.35
CA PRO A 36 -2.04 -4.89 -11.35
C PRO A 36 -2.56 -6.11 -12.13
N THR A 37 -1.86 -7.25 -12.09
CA THR A 37 -2.19 -8.43 -12.91
C THR A 37 -2.15 -9.72 -12.08
N LYS A 38 -2.94 -10.73 -12.50
CA LYS A 38 -2.84 -12.09 -11.94
C LYS A 38 -1.55 -12.81 -12.32
N ASP A 39 -0.86 -12.34 -13.37
CA ASP A 39 0.45 -12.84 -13.78
C ASP A 39 1.46 -12.66 -12.64
N SER A 40 1.88 -13.77 -12.03
CA SER A 40 2.88 -13.82 -10.96
C SER A 40 4.33 -13.69 -11.46
N ASN A 41 4.54 -13.07 -12.63
CA ASN A 41 5.88 -12.90 -13.17
C ASN A 41 6.59 -11.77 -12.42
N ASP A 42 7.64 -12.11 -11.67
CA ASP A 42 8.45 -11.18 -10.87
C ASP A 42 9.10 -10.04 -11.67
N ARG A 43 9.09 -10.11 -13.02
CA ARG A 43 9.56 -9.02 -13.90
C ARG A 43 8.55 -7.90 -14.12
N ARG A 44 7.27 -8.09 -13.78
CA ARG A 44 6.26 -7.04 -13.98
C ARG A 44 6.36 -5.99 -12.87
N PRO A 45 6.31 -4.68 -13.20
CA PRO A 45 6.29 -3.64 -12.18
C PRO A 45 5.06 -3.75 -11.28
N ILE A 46 5.28 -3.57 -9.98
CA ILE A 46 4.25 -3.51 -8.94
C ILE A 46 4.04 -2.06 -8.49
N VAL A 47 3.00 -1.80 -7.70
CA VAL A 47 2.64 -0.45 -7.22
C VAL A 47 2.45 0.52 -8.40
N PRO A 48 1.50 0.24 -9.31
CA PRO A 48 1.31 1.11 -10.46
C PRO A 48 0.67 2.43 -10.03
N ASN A 49 1.24 3.55 -10.49
CA ASN A 49 0.65 4.88 -10.30
C ASN A 49 0.73 5.80 -11.52
N PHE A 50 1.16 5.27 -12.66
CA PHE A 50 0.97 5.89 -13.97
C PHE A 50 0.42 4.85 -14.94
N PHE A 51 -0.64 5.19 -15.67
CA PHE A 51 -1.31 4.30 -16.62
C PHE A 51 -1.48 4.98 -17.98
N LEU A 52 -1.38 4.21 -19.06
CA LEU A 52 -1.64 4.68 -20.41
C LEU A 52 -2.60 3.72 -21.13
N GLU A 53 -3.63 4.30 -21.72
CA GLU A 53 -4.58 3.63 -22.62
C GLU A 53 -4.44 4.22 -24.02
N ILE A 54 -4.26 3.36 -25.02
CA ILE A 54 -4.13 3.75 -26.41
C ILE A 54 -5.32 3.19 -27.18
N LYS A 55 -5.96 4.03 -27.98
CA LYS A 55 -7.00 3.59 -28.91
C LYS A 55 -6.62 3.87 -30.34
N SER A 56 -7.00 2.92 -31.20
CA SER A 56 -6.91 3.10 -32.65
C SER A 56 -7.87 4.23 -33.09
N PRO A 57 -7.75 4.75 -34.33
CA PRO A 57 -8.63 5.81 -34.81
C PRO A 57 -10.13 5.46 -34.75
N GLY A 58 -10.48 4.18 -34.85
CA GLY A 58 -11.86 3.68 -34.72
C GLY A 58 -12.22 3.18 -33.31
N GLY A 59 -11.32 3.33 -32.33
CA GLY A 59 -11.59 2.95 -30.94
C GLY A 59 -12.52 3.95 -30.25
N ASP A 60 -13.15 3.50 -29.17
CA ASP A 60 -14.12 4.31 -28.43
C ASP A 60 -13.42 5.11 -27.31
N ALA A 61 -13.52 6.44 -27.39
CA ALA A 61 -12.98 7.37 -26.40
C ALA A 61 -13.66 7.23 -25.02
N VAL A 62 -14.95 6.87 -25.00
CA VAL A 62 -15.69 6.60 -23.77
C VAL A 62 -15.14 5.34 -23.09
N VAL A 63 -14.80 4.31 -23.88
CA VAL A 63 -14.15 3.10 -23.36
C VAL A 63 -12.77 3.45 -22.79
N ALA A 64 -11.96 4.25 -23.49
CA ALA A 64 -10.67 4.71 -22.98
C ALA A 64 -10.81 5.46 -21.64
N GLY A 65 -11.78 6.39 -21.56
CA GLY A 65 -12.09 7.13 -20.34
C GLY A 65 -12.47 6.22 -19.16
N ARG A 66 -13.30 5.21 -19.40
CA ARG A 66 -13.68 4.22 -18.38
C ARG A 66 -12.49 3.35 -17.95
N GLN A 67 -11.63 2.97 -18.88
CA GLN A 67 -10.43 2.19 -18.57
C GLN A 67 -9.45 3.00 -17.72
N VAL A 68 -9.15 4.24 -18.08
CA VAL A 68 -8.26 5.08 -17.25
C VAL A 68 -8.86 5.41 -15.89
N LEU A 69 -10.19 5.56 -15.78
CA LEU A 69 -10.87 5.67 -14.49
C LEU A 69 -10.68 4.42 -13.64
N ASN A 70 -10.91 3.23 -14.21
CA ASN A 70 -10.75 1.97 -13.48
C ASN A 70 -9.29 1.72 -13.06
N ASN A 71 -8.35 1.97 -13.98
CA ASN A 71 -6.91 1.82 -13.73
C ASN A 71 -6.44 2.82 -12.65
N GLY A 72 -6.85 4.08 -12.76
CA GLY A 72 -6.53 5.12 -11.78
C GLY A 72 -7.13 4.84 -10.41
N ALA A 73 -8.37 4.35 -10.34
CA ALA A 73 -8.99 3.91 -9.10
C ALA A 73 -8.25 2.75 -8.44
N TYR A 74 -7.77 1.79 -9.23
CA TYR A 74 -6.93 0.71 -8.73
C TYR A 74 -5.61 1.23 -8.14
N GLY A 75 -4.87 2.04 -8.91
CA GLY A 75 -3.62 2.63 -8.45
C GLY A 75 -3.81 3.50 -7.21
N ALA A 76 -4.88 4.31 -7.16
CA ALA A 76 -5.15 5.22 -6.05
C ALA A 76 -5.40 4.46 -4.75
N ARG A 77 -6.14 3.34 -4.81
CA ARG A 77 -6.27 2.43 -3.66
C ARG A 77 -4.92 1.82 -3.27
N ALA A 78 -4.14 1.33 -4.23
CA ALA A 78 -2.83 0.73 -3.98
C ALA A 78 -1.89 1.70 -3.24
N ILE A 79 -1.81 2.93 -3.73
CA ILE A 79 -1.00 4.01 -3.13
C ILE A 79 -1.54 4.37 -1.75
N HIS A 80 -2.85 4.49 -1.58
CA HIS A 80 -3.45 4.79 -0.28
C HIS A 80 -3.15 3.68 0.75
N TYR A 81 -3.26 2.41 0.39
CA TYR A 81 -2.92 1.30 1.30
C TYR A 81 -1.43 1.30 1.69
N LEU A 82 -0.53 1.65 0.76
CA LEU A 82 0.89 1.84 1.09
C LEU A 82 1.09 3.04 2.03
N GLN A 83 0.44 4.17 1.76
CA GLN A 83 0.46 5.34 2.64
C GLN A 83 -0.12 5.06 4.02
N GLN A 84 -1.00 4.07 4.18
CA GLN A 84 -1.58 3.66 5.46
C GLN A 84 -0.97 2.39 6.06
N TYR A 85 0.11 1.86 5.49
CA TYR A 85 0.72 0.64 6.02
C TYR A 85 1.15 0.84 7.48
N GLY A 86 0.65 -0.02 8.37
CA GLY A 86 0.93 0.05 9.80
C GLY A 86 0.12 1.08 10.59
N SER A 87 -0.70 1.91 9.94
CA SER A 87 -1.57 2.88 10.60
C SER A 87 -2.86 2.20 11.10
N ARG A 88 -3.34 2.62 12.28
CA ARG A 88 -4.61 2.12 12.85
C ARG A 88 -5.83 2.80 12.24
N GLU A 89 -5.69 4.06 11.82
CA GLU A 89 -6.76 4.87 11.24
C GLU A 89 -6.34 5.38 9.85
N PRO A 90 -7.22 5.30 8.84
CA PRO A 90 -6.90 5.79 7.51
C PRO A 90 -6.90 7.32 7.48
N VAL A 91 -5.82 7.90 6.95
CA VAL A 91 -5.68 9.34 6.71
C VAL A 91 -5.88 9.64 5.22
N TYR A 92 -6.71 10.65 4.92
CA TYR A 92 -6.96 11.13 3.57
C TYR A 92 -6.38 12.53 3.42
N ASP A 93 -5.35 12.67 2.59
CA ASP A 93 -4.65 13.95 2.38
C ASP A 93 -5.24 14.77 1.22
N ASN A 94 -6.23 14.22 0.51
CA ASN A 94 -6.88 14.79 -0.66
C ASN A 94 -5.91 15.17 -1.79
N LYS A 95 -4.76 14.48 -1.90
CA LYS A 95 -3.76 14.71 -2.95
C LYS A 95 -3.83 13.64 -4.03
N ALA A 96 -3.46 14.05 -5.24
CA ALA A 96 -3.33 13.13 -6.36
C ALA A 96 -1.90 12.56 -6.42
N HIS A 97 -1.79 11.26 -6.22
CA HIS A 97 -0.53 10.51 -6.32
C HIS A 97 -0.51 9.55 -7.51
N VAL A 98 -1.63 9.48 -8.24
CA VAL A 98 -1.86 8.54 -9.33
C VAL A 98 -2.32 9.31 -10.54
N PHE A 99 -1.77 8.95 -11.69
CA PHE A 99 -2.00 9.65 -12.93
C PHE A 99 -2.30 8.66 -14.04
N SER A 100 -2.98 9.13 -15.07
CA SER A 100 -3.21 8.33 -16.27
C SER A 100 -3.26 9.19 -17.51
N ALA A 101 -3.10 8.54 -18.66
CA ALA A 101 -3.23 9.18 -19.95
C ALA A 101 -4.05 8.32 -20.92
N THR A 102 -4.76 8.98 -21.81
CA THR A 102 -5.32 8.36 -23.01
C THR A 102 -4.64 8.94 -24.24
N TYR A 103 -4.31 8.11 -25.22
CA TYR A 103 -3.95 8.57 -26.56
C TYR A 103 -4.90 7.99 -27.60
N GLN A 104 -5.58 8.86 -28.33
CA GLN A 104 -6.47 8.47 -29.41
C GLN A 104 -6.43 9.48 -30.55
N ASN A 105 -6.17 8.99 -31.77
CA ASN A 105 -6.20 9.79 -33.00
C ASN A 105 -5.42 11.13 -32.93
N GLY A 106 -4.30 11.16 -32.21
CA GLY A 106 -3.49 12.38 -32.05
C GLY A 106 -3.90 13.30 -30.90
N LEU A 107 -4.93 12.96 -30.12
CA LEU A 107 -5.26 13.60 -28.86
C LEU A 107 -4.63 12.83 -27.70
N LEU A 108 -3.91 13.55 -26.85
CA LEU A 108 -3.37 13.06 -25.58
C LEU A 108 -4.13 13.76 -24.46
N SER A 109 -4.86 13.01 -23.64
CA SER A 109 -5.53 13.55 -22.44
C SER A 109 -4.85 13.02 -21.20
N LEU A 110 -4.63 13.88 -20.22
CA LEU A 110 -3.95 13.57 -18.97
C LEU A 110 -4.91 13.71 -17.79
N PHE A 111 -4.83 12.79 -16.83
CA PHE A 111 -5.74 12.74 -15.69
C PHE A 111 -4.97 12.55 -14.38
N ALA A 112 -5.51 13.11 -13.31
CA ALA A 112 -5.09 12.91 -11.94
C ALA A 112 -6.17 12.14 -11.17
N HIS A 113 -5.74 11.25 -10.27
CA HIS A 113 -6.63 10.46 -9.42
C HIS A 113 -6.27 10.66 -7.96
N HIS A 114 -7.27 10.93 -7.13
CA HIS A 114 -7.11 11.09 -5.69
C HIS A 114 -8.19 10.37 -4.91
N VAL A 115 -7.86 10.04 -3.66
CA VAL A 115 -8.73 9.31 -2.72
C VAL A 115 -9.35 10.28 -1.75
N THR A 116 -10.66 10.17 -1.52
CA THR A 116 -11.37 10.89 -0.47
C THR A 116 -12.01 9.91 0.52
N PRO A 117 -12.36 10.37 1.74
CA PRO A 117 -13.04 9.54 2.71
C PRO A 117 -14.31 8.90 2.14
N PRO A 118 -14.75 7.75 2.68
CA PRO A 118 -16.01 7.15 2.29
C PRO A 118 -17.16 8.14 2.48
N CYS A 119 -18.08 8.20 1.50
CA CYS A 119 -19.32 8.93 1.71
C CYS A 119 -20.09 8.31 2.89
N ARG A 120 -20.72 9.17 3.70
CA ARG A 120 -21.48 8.80 4.90
C ARG A 120 -22.55 7.72 4.65
N TYR A 121 -23.04 7.61 3.41
CA TYR A 121 -24.05 6.64 3.00
C TYR A 121 -23.49 5.44 2.24
N SER A 122 -22.16 5.32 2.12
CA SER A 122 -21.53 4.19 1.45
C SER A 122 -21.72 2.91 2.28
N PRO A 123 -22.50 1.92 1.79
CA PRO A 123 -22.87 0.74 2.58
C PRO A 123 -21.66 -0.11 2.99
N ASN A 124 -20.51 0.06 2.32
CA ASN A 124 -19.30 -0.72 2.55
C ASN A 124 -18.15 0.11 3.13
N GLY A 125 -18.35 1.42 3.36
CA GLY A 125 -17.31 2.30 3.89
C GLY A 125 -16.05 2.38 3.02
N HIS A 126 -16.14 2.13 1.71
CA HIS A 126 -14.99 2.22 0.82
C HIS A 126 -14.63 3.68 0.50
N PRO A 127 -13.33 4.02 0.39
CA PRO A 127 -12.91 5.33 -0.08
C PRO A 127 -13.46 5.63 -1.46
N GLU A 128 -13.80 6.90 -1.69
CA GLU A 128 -14.18 7.38 -3.01
C GLU A 128 -12.93 7.74 -3.81
N ILE A 129 -12.95 7.45 -5.12
CA ILE A 129 -11.87 7.79 -6.05
C ILE A 129 -12.42 8.83 -7.03
N TRP A 130 -11.71 9.95 -7.11
CA TRP A 130 -12.01 11.02 -8.04
C TRP A 130 -10.99 11.06 -9.16
N MET A 131 -11.47 11.14 -10.39
CA MET A 131 -10.66 11.37 -11.59
C MET A 131 -10.91 12.80 -12.08
N THR A 132 -9.82 13.55 -12.26
CA THR A 132 -9.85 14.93 -12.77
C THR A 132 -9.03 14.99 -14.04
N GLU A 133 -9.61 15.49 -15.13
CA GLU A 133 -8.83 15.81 -16.34
C GLU A 133 -7.94 17.02 -16.04
N ILE A 134 -6.64 16.86 -16.28
CA ILE A 134 -5.63 17.91 -16.10
C ILE A 134 -5.64 18.81 -17.33
N ASP A 135 -5.46 18.20 -18.51
CA ASP A 135 -5.39 18.90 -19.80
C ASP A 135 -5.44 17.89 -20.96
N THR A 136 -5.71 18.39 -22.17
CA THR A 136 -5.72 17.63 -23.42
C THR A 136 -4.91 18.34 -24.51
N TYR A 137 -4.03 17.59 -25.17
CA TYR A 137 -3.10 18.10 -26.20
C TYR A 137 -3.34 17.47 -27.56
N ALA A 138 -3.49 18.30 -28.60
CA ALA A 138 -3.54 17.86 -29.99
C ALA A 138 -2.13 17.70 -30.58
N LEU A 139 -1.57 16.49 -30.44
CA LEU A 139 -0.20 16.15 -30.87
C LEU A 139 -0.01 16.18 -32.39
N ARG A 140 -1.08 16.07 -33.17
CA ARG A 140 -1.03 16.10 -34.65
C ARG A 140 -1.35 17.46 -35.26
N ALA A 141 -1.80 18.44 -34.47
CA ALA A 141 -2.29 19.71 -35.00
C ALA A 141 -1.16 20.67 -35.40
N HIS A 142 -0.19 20.91 -34.50
CA HIS A 142 0.94 21.80 -34.76
C HIS A 142 2.13 21.49 -33.84
N LYS A 143 3.33 21.95 -34.23
CA LYS A 143 4.60 21.70 -33.53
C LYS A 143 4.56 22.07 -32.04
N THR A 144 3.95 23.21 -31.70
CA THR A 144 3.83 23.65 -30.30
C THR A 144 2.96 22.72 -29.46
N GLY A 145 1.82 22.26 -29.99
CA GLY A 145 0.91 21.33 -29.30
C GLY A 145 1.57 19.98 -29.06
N PHE A 146 2.34 19.50 -30.05
CA PHE A 146 3.17 18.31 -29.89
C PHE A 146 4.20 18.48 -28.78
N ALA A 147 5.00 19.55 -28.81
CA ALA A 147 6.06 19.79 -27.83
C ALA A 147 5.49 19.91 -26.40
N ASN A 148 4.42 20.69 -26.23
CA ASN A 148 3.78 20.89 -24.94
C ASN A 148 3.16 19.58 -24.41
N GLY A 149 2.45 18.83 -25.25
CA GLY A 149 1.84 17.57 -24.83
C GLY A 149 2.86 16.50 -24.45
N VAL A 150 3.95 16.37 -25.21
CA VAL A 150 5.06 15.45 -24.87
C VAL A 150 5.74 15.87 -23.57
N ALA A 151 5.96 17.17 -23.36
CA ALA A 151 6.54 17.68 -22.12
C ALA A 151 5.62 17.40 -20.93
N ALA A 152 4.32 17.71 -21.04
CA ALA A 152 3.33 17.45 -19.99
C ALA A 152 3.24 15.96 -19.64
N PHE A 153 3.20 15.08 -20.65
CA PHE A 153 3.21 13.63 -20.44
C PHE A 153 4.44 13.15 -19.67
N ARG A 154 5.63 13.61 -20.05
CA ARG A 154 6.89 13.25 -19.38
C ARG A 154 6.94 13.76 -17.95
N ASN A 155 6.61 15.02 -17.74
CA ASN A 155 6.58 15.62 -16.41
C ASN A 155 5.61 14.89 -15.49
N LEU A 156 4.46 14.45 -16.01
CA LEU A 156 3.48 13.70 -15.23
C LEU A 156 3.96 12.29 -14.86
N ARG A 157 4.68 11.61 -15.78
CA ARG A 157 5.34 10.33 -15.49
C ARG A 157 6.44 10.48 -14.43
N ASP A 158 7.23 11.54 -14.51
CA ASP A 158 8.29 11.83 -13.54
C ASP A 158 7.71 12.18 -12.17
N LYS A 159 6.61 12.96 -12.13
CA LYS A 159 5.87 13.23 -10.90
C LYS A 159 5.32 11.93 -10.29
N ALA A 160 4.72 11.06 -11.10
CA ALA A 160 4.26 9.75 -10.64
C ALA A 160 5.42 8.91 -10.06
N LEU A 161 6.58 8.90 -10.70
CA LEU A 161 7.77 8.21 -10.19
C LEU A 161 8.18 8.74 -8.81
N GLN A 162 8.26 10.07 -8.65
CA GLN A 162 8.64 10.69 -7.38
C GLN A 162 7.68 10.29 -6.25
N GLU A 163 6.37 10.47 -6.46
CA GLU A 163 5.34 10.09 -5.48
C GLU A 163 5.45 8.61 -5.09
N ARG A 164 5.65 7.74 -6.08
CA ARG A 164 5.76 6.29 -5.85
C ARG A 164 6.98 5.94 -5.01
N ILE A 165 8.14 6.52 -5.28
CA ILE A 165 9.37 6.26 -4.54
C ILE A 165 9.21 6.68 -3.08
N GLU A 166 8.73 7.90 -2.84
CA GLU A 166 8.56 8.45 -1.49
C GLU A 166 7.59 7.59 -0.67
N ILE A 167 6.46 7.19 -1.27
CA ILE A 167 5.44 6.38 -0.59
C ILE A 167 5.94 4.96 -0.29
N VAL A 168 6.64 4.32 -1.23
CA VAL A 168 7.24 2.99 -0.99
C VAL A 168 8.28 3.04 0.11
N GLN A 169 9.15 4.06 0.11
CA GLN A 169 10.14 4.25 1.16
C GLN A 169 9.47 4.46 2.53
N GLY A 170 8.42 5.28 2.60
CA GLY A 170 7.66 5.50 3.83
C GLY A 170 6.95 4.25 4.35
N ALA A 171 6.45 3.38 3.47
CA ALA A 171 5.86 2.10 3.86
C ALA A 171 6.93 1.14 4.42
N ASN A 172 8.07 1.02 3.75
CA ASN A 172 9.18 0.18 4.21
C ASN A 172 9.74 0.66 5.56
N ALA A 173 9.91 1.97 5.75
CA ALA A 173 10.41 2.55 6.99
C ALA A 173 9.48 2.25 8.17
N ARG A 174 8.16 2.43 8.00
CA ARG A 174 7.18 2.07 9.03
C ARG A 174 7.19 0.59 9.36
N HIS A 175 7.40 -0.29 8.36
CA HIS A 175 7.55 -1.70 8.66
C HIS A 175 8.74 -1.97 9.56
N LEU A 176 9.89 -1.36 9.27
CA LEU A 176 11.10 -1.51 10.07
C LEU A 176 10.88 -1.04 11.52
N GLU A 177 10.22 0.10 11.71
CA GLU A 177 9.86 0.62 13.04
C GLU A 177 8.92 -0.32 13.80
N LEU A 178 7.89 -0.85 13.13
CA LEU A 178 6.95 -1.80 13.74
C LEU A 178 7.62 -3.12 14.11
N ASP A 179 8.51 -3.64 13.27
CA ASP A 179 9.25 -4.87 13.54
C ASP A 179 10.20 -4.69 14.73
N ALA A 180 10.88 -3.54 14.83
CA ALA A 180 11.72 -3.21 15.98
C ALA A 180 10.91 -3.10 17.28
N ALA A 181 9.79 -2.35 17.26
CA ALA A 181 8.92 -2.19 18.43
C ALA A 181 8.33 -3.53 18.89
N TRP A 182 7.96 -4.41 17.95
CA TRP A 182 7.45 -5.73 18.26
C TRP A 182 8.51 -6.63 18.90
N LYS A 183 9.74 -6.60 18.39
CA LYS A 183 10.87 -7.34 18.99
C LYS A 183 11.17 -6.88 20.40
N GLU A 184 11.18 -5.56 20.65
CA GLU A 184 11.38 -5.01 21.99
C GLU A 184 10.26 -5.42 22.95
N PHE A 185 9.00 -5.34 22.51
CA PHE A 185 7.85 -5.79 23.28
C PHE A 185 7.96 -7.27 23.66
N LEU A 186 8.28 -8.14 22.68
CA LEU A 186 8.47 -9.56 22.92
C LEU A 186 9.61 -9.83 23.91
N LEU A 187 10.74 -9.13 23.77
CA LEU A 187 11.89 -9.31 24.66
C LEU A 187 11.54 -8.97 26.12
N ARG A 188 10.78 -7.90 26.32
CA ARG A 188 10.28 -7.51 27.64
C ARG A 188 9.31 -8.55 28.20
N PHE A 189 8.34 -8.98 27.40
CA PHE A 189 7.37 -9.98 27.82
C PHE A 189 8.03 -11.30 28.21
N THR A 190 9.05 -11.76 27.48
CA THR A 190 9.78 -12.98 27.82
C THR A 190 10.63 -12.86 29.09
N ARG A 191 11.13 -11.66 29.42
CA ARG A 191 11.87 -11.43 30.67
C ARG A 191 10.92 -11.38 31.87
N ASP A 192 9.78 -10.71 31.72
CA ASP A 192 8.78 -10.64 32.78
C ASP A 192 8.21 -12.05 33.10
N LEU A 193 8.21 -12.99 32.15
CA LEU A 193 7.85 -14.41 32.37
C LEU A 193 8.96 -15.24 33.04
N SER A 194 10.24 -14.91 32.85
CA SER A 194 11.34 -15.63 33.51
C SER A 194 11.53 -15.22 34.96
N ASP A 195 11.17 -13.97 35.31
CA ASP A 195 11.33 -13.44 36.66
C ASP A 195 10.24 -13.97 37.65
N ASP A 196 9.12 -14.50 37.12
CA ASP A 196 8.03 -15.09 37.93
C ASP A 196 8.26 -16.57 38.29
N GLU A 197 9.11 -17.32 37.56
CA GLU A 197 9.42 -18.73 37.85
C GLU A 197 10.39 -18.91 39.04
N ASP A 198 11.11 -17.86 39.46
CA ASP A 198 12.09 -17.91 40.56
C ASP A 198 11.48 -17.59 41.97
N MET A 199 10.15 -17.41 42.08
CA MET A 199 9.47 -17.06 43.34
C MET A 199 8.71 -18.20 44.05
N GLU A 200 8.70 -19.44 43.53
CA GLU A 200 7.95 -20.56 44.14
C GLU A 200 8.78 -21.59 44.95
N ASP A 201 10.10 -21.41 45.13
CA ASP A 201 10.97 -22.41 45.76
C ASP A 201 11.57 -22.02 47.13
N SER A 202 10.90 -21.17 47.92
CA SER A 202 11.40 -20.82 49.27
C SER A 202 10.35 -20.75 50.39
N ASP A 203 9.59 -21.82 50.63
CA ASP A 203 9.08 -22.08 51.98
C ASP A 203 8.76 -23.57 52.21
N ASP A 204 9.80 -24.40 52.33
CA ASP A 204 9.67 -25.67 53.05
C ASP A 204 11.02 -26.06 53.68
N SER A 205 11.28 -25.53 54.88
CA SER A 205 12.31 -26.09 55.78
C SER A 205 11.70 -26.36 57.14
N ALA A 206 11.15 -27.58 57.24
CA ALA A 206 11.35 -28.52 58.34
C ALA A 206 11.46 -27.95 59.77
N LEU A 207 10.34 -28.07 60.49
CA LEU A 207 10.31 -28.23 61.93
C LEU A 207 10.89 -29.61 62.27
N GLU A 208 12.04 -29.68 62.92
CA GLU A 208 12.48 -30.83 63.72
C GLU A 208 13.76 -30.45 64.49
N ASP A 209 13.65 -30.20 65.80
CA ASP A 209 14.55 -30.77 66.83
C ASP A 209 14.00 -30.44 68.24
N ASP A 210 13.34 -31.39 68.88
CA ASP A 210 13.17 -31.40 70.34
C ASP A 210 13.21 -32.88 70.79
N SER A 211 14.41 -33.30 71.19
CA SER A 211 14.70 -34.52 71.95
C SER A 211 15.50 -34.09 73.19
N ASP A 212 15.39 -34.65 74.39
CA ASP A 212 14.73 -35.85 74.87
C ASP A 212 14.60 -35.75 76.41
N GLU A 213 13.70 -36.54 76.96
CA GLU A 213 13.43 -36.82 78.39
C GLU A 213 14.71 -37.34 79.10
N GLY A 214 15.00 -37.16 80.39
CA GLY A 214 14.19 -37.43 81.57
C GLY A 214 14.78 -38.60 82.39
N TYR A 215 15.35 -38.29 83.56
CA TYR A 215 15.55 -39.13 84.77
C TYR A 215 16.48 -40.36 84.76
N ASN A 216 17.51 -40.30 85.63
CA ASN A 216 18.21 -41.45 86.21
C ASN A 216 17.75 -41.65 87.67
N ASP A 217 17.35 -42.87 88.01
CA ASP A 217 17.19 -43.39 89.37
C ASP A 217 18.27 -44.47 89.56
N ASP A 218 19.10 -44.32 90.61
CA ASP A 218 19.71 -45.36 91.46
C ASP A 218 20.54 -44.70 92.59
#